data_AF-A0A6C1E3X6-F1
#
_entry.id   AF-A0A6C1E3X6-F1
#
_cell.length_a   1.000
_cell.length_b   1.000
_cell.length_c   1.000
_cell.angle_alpha   90.00
_cell.angle_beta   90.00
_cell.angle_gamma   90.00
#
_symmetry.space_group_name_H-M   'P 1'
#
loop_
_entity.id
_entity.type
_entity.pdbx_description
1 polymer ?
#
loop_
_entity_poly.entity_id
_entity_poly.type
_entity_poly.pdbx_seq_one_letter_code
_entity_poly.pdbx_strand_id
1 'polypeptide(L)'
;MGRGENSSAWYFSGLAFRIVHEIGLQLNPAALNDVSDGDLTKMDIEVRVRIYWGCYLVDHFIAELYGRVTVLTLSNSAVPETDELPDINAGYEDYMYSDPDKPLLVAAPVKSLILLSRITELYKRENTQLKTTSEKMNALSALNIDLQKWRSSLPDNLTWTSKTLITVNDFDPTISFVWYHYYDTAFV
;
A
#
# COMPACT_ATOMS: atom_id res chain seq x y z
N MET A 1 9.78 14.45 -4.16
CA MET A 1 10.64 13.26 -4.29
C MET A 1 11.30 13.20 -5.67
N GLY A 2 10.61 13.57 -6.76
CA GLY A 2 11.16 13.52 -8.13
C GLY A 2 12.08 14.65 -8.62
N ARG A 3 12.47 15.64 -7.78
CA ARG A 3 13.40 16.73 -8.15
C ARG A 3 14.46 17.06 -7.08
N GLY A 4 14.66 16.20 -6.09
CA GLY A 4 15.68 16.39 -5.05
C GLY A 4 15.31 17.30 -3.87
N GLU A 5 14.13 17.92 -3.87
CA GLU A 5 13.64 18.72 -2.73
C GLU A 5 12.98 17.83 -1.65
N ASN A 6 13.81 17.23 -0.81
CA ASN A 6 13.35 16.30 0.21
C ASN A 6 12.49 16.97 1.31
N SER A 7 12.82 18.20 1.70
CA SER A 7 12.05 18.96 2.71
C SER A 7 10.64 19.30 2.24
N SER A 8 10.49 19.79 1.01
CA SER A 8 9.18 20.05 0.39
C SER A 8 8.37 18.77 0.28
N ALA A 9 8.97 17.69 -0.20
CA ALA A 9 8.30 16.39 -0.33
C ALA A 9 7.83 15.83 1.03
N TRP A 10 8.67 15.99 2.07
CA TRP A 10 8.33 15.61 3.43
C TRP A 10 7.11 16.38 3.94
N TYR A 11 7.12 17.71 3.76
CA TYR A 11 6.02 18.57 4.19
C TYR A 11 4.72 18.26 3.45
N PHE A 12 4.76 18.22 2.11
CA PHE A 12 3.56 18.03 1.30
C PHE A 12 2.96 16.63 1.45
N SER A 13 3.77 15.57 1.55
CA SER A 13 3.25 14.24 1.85
C SER A 13 2.53 14.22 3.20
N GLY A 14 3.12 14.83 4.23
CA GLY A 14 2.48 14.93 5.53
C GLY A 14 1.23 15.81 5.58
N LEU A 15 1.12 16.80 4.70
CA LEU A 15 -0.12 17.57 4.53
C LEU A 15 -1.19 16.74 3.82
N ALA A 16 -0.83 16.03 2.74
CA ALA A 16 -1.76 15.17 2.01
C ALA A 16 -2.41 14.12 2.91
N PHE A 17 -1.63 13.45 3.78
CA PHE A 17 -2.18 12.44 4.70
C PHE A 17 -3.10 13.04 5.77
N ARG A 18 -2.91 14.31 6.15
CA ARG A 18 -3.85 15.02 7.03
C ARG A 18 -5.13 15.38 6.30
N ILE A 19 -5.04 15.84 5.05
CA ILE A 19 -6.20 16.12 4.21
C ILE A 19 -7.07 14.87 4.05
N VAL A 20 -6.47 13.68 3.86
CA VAL A 20 -7.19 12.39 3.82
C VAL A 20 -8.13 12.25 5.03
N HIS A 21 -7.67 12.60 6.23
CA HIS A 21 -8.48 12.59 7.44
C HIS A 21 -9.56 13.68 7.47
N GLU A 22 -9.21 14.90 7.07
CA GLU A 22 -10.11 16.05 7.07
C GLU A 22 -11.31 15.86 6.13
N ILE A 23 -11.10 15.20 4.98
CA ILE A 23 -12.18 14.91 4.02
C ILE A 23 -12.87 13.56 4.27
N GLY A 24 -12.46 12.83 5.31
CA GLY A 24 -13.12 11.59 5.73
C GLY A 24 -12.86 10.38 4.83
N LEU A 25 -11.76 10.33 4.08
CA LEU A 25 -11.44 9.19 3.20
C LEU A 25 -11.17 7.89 3.96
N GLN A 26 -10.87 7.95 5.26
CA GLN A 26 -10.71 6.81 6.17
C GLN A 26 -12.05 6.17 6.58
N LEU A 27 -13.18 6.77 6.24
CA LEU A 27 -14.50 6.27 6.57
C LEU A 27 -14.97 5.27 5.52
N ASN A 28 -15.91 4.40 5.87
CA ASN A 28 -16.52 3.49 4.90
C ASN A 28 -17.34 4.32 3.89
N PRO A 29 -16.97 4.34 2.60
CA PRO A 29 -17.68 5.14 1.61
C PRO A 29 -19.13 4.67 1.38
N ALA A 30 -19.44 3.39 1.60
CA ALA A 30 -20.82 2.90 1.48
C ALA A 30 -21.76 3.50 2.53
N ALA A 31 -21.23 3.88 3.71
CA ALA A 31 -22.01 4.54 4.75
C ALA A 31 -22.31 6.01 4.42
N LEU A 32 -21.67 6.60 3.40
CA LEU A 32 -21.97 7.97 2.96
C LEU A 32 -23.29 8.05 2.19
N ASN A 33 -23.70 6.98 1.50
CA ASN A 33 -24.96 6.94 0.76
C ASN A 33 -26.18 7.17 1.66
N ASP A 34 -26.08 6.79 2.95
CA ASP A 34 -27.16 7.02 3.92
C ASP A 34 -27.28 8.49 4.37
N VAL A 35 -26.29 9.35 4.03
CA VAL A 35 -26.14 10.70 4.58
C VAL A 35 -26.02 11.79 3.49
N SER A 36 -25.59 11.45 2.27
CA SER A 36 -25.41 12.40 1.17
C SER A 36 -26.62 12.48 0.23
N ASP A 37 -26.83 13.68 -0.33
CA ASP A 37 -27.85 13.96 -1.35
C ASP A 37 -27.38 13.43 -2.72
N GLY A 38 -27.32 12.10 -2.85
CA GLY A 38 -26.86 11.38 -4.04
C GLY A 38 -26.17 10.06 -3.69
N ASP A 39 -26.62 8.98 -4.32
CA ASP A 39 -25.99 7.66 -4.19
C ASP A 39 -24.64 7.65 -4.90
N LEU A 40 -23.56 7.34 -4.18
CA LEU A 40 -22.26 7.08 -4.77
C LEU A 40 -22.35 5.83 -5.65
N THR A 41 -21.82 5.94 -6.87
CA THR A 41 -21.72 4.78 -7.76
C THR A 41 -20.64 3.82 -7.25
N LYS A 42 -20.64 2.58 -7.74
CA LYS A 42 -19.57 1.61 -7.46
C LYS A 42 -18.19 2.16 -7.84
N MET A 43 -18.11 2.95 -8.92
CA MET A 43 -16.87 3.59 -9.34
C MET A 43 -16.43 4.65 -8.34
N ASP A 44 -17.32 5.54 -7.91
CA ASP A 44 -16.99 6.58 -6.94
C ASP A 44 -16.47 5.99 -5.62
N ILE A 45 -17.09 4.90 -5.19
CA ILE A 45 -16.66 4.13 -4.02
C ILE A 45 -15.25 3.59 -4.23
N GLU A 46 -15.00 2.86 -5.33
CA GLU A 46 -13.70 2.22 -5.54
C GLU A 46 -12.58 3.25 -5.77
N VAL A 47 -12.86 4.38 -6.43
CA VAL A 47 -11.88 5.49 -6.56
C VAL A 47 -11.49 6.03 -5.19
N ARG A 48 -12.46 6.25 -4.28
CA ARG A 48 -12.17 6.71 -2.91
C ARG A 48 -11.37 5.68 -2.12
N VAL A 49 -11.75 4.41 -2.21
CA VAL A 49 -11.02 3.28 -1.59
C VAL A 49 -9.58 3.24 -2.10
N ARG A 50 -9.38 3.36 -3.41
CA ARG A 50 -8.06 3.34 -4.05
C ARG A 50 -7.19 4.53 -3.63
N ILE A 51 -7.75 5.73 -3.57
CA ILE A 51 -7.03 6.93 -3.09
C ILE A 51 -6.58 6.74 -1.65
N TYR A 52 -7.48 6.27 -0.77
CA TYR A 52 -7.12 6.02 0.63
C TYR A 52 -5.99 5.01 0.76
N TRP A 53 -6.11 3.83 0.13
CA TRP A 53 -5.09 2.79 0.22
C TRP A 53 -3.76 3.21 -0.41
N GLY A 54 -3.80 3.98 -1.51
CA GLY A 54 -2.60 4.58 -2.09
C GLY A 54 -1.89 5.51 -1.10
N CYS A 55 -2.63 6.40 -0.43
CA CYS A 55 -2.07 7.27 0.61
C CYS A 55 -1.54 6.46 1.81
N TYR A 56 -2.27 5.45 2.27
CA TYR A 56 -1.86 4.57 3.37
C TYR A 56 -0.51 3.89 3.05
N LEU A 57 -0.38 3.28 1.87
CA LEU A 57 0.83 2.58 1.45
C LEU A 57 2.02 3.54 1.32
N VAL A 58 1.82 4.72 0.73
CA VAL A 58 2.89 5.72 0.59
C VAL A 58 3.33 6.27 1.95
N ASP A 59 2.40 6.50 2.88
CA ASP A 59 2.73 6.92 4.25
C ASP A 59 3.58 5.88 4.99
N HIS A 60 3.21 4.59 4.88
CA HIS A 60 3.97 3.49 5.48
C HIS A 60 5.35 3.31 4.85
N PHE A 61 5.42 3.40 3.53
CA PHE A 61 6.69 3.31 2.80
C PHE A 61 7.66 4.44 3.18
N ILE A 62 7.17 5.69 3.23
CA ILE A 62 7.99 6.82 3.67
C ILE A 62 8.42 6.66 5.13
N ALA A 63 7.52 6.15 5.99
CA ALA A 63 7.83 5.87 7.38
C ALA A 63 8.92 4.80 7.55
N GLU A 64 8.90 3.76 6.71
CA GLU A 64 9.93 2.71 6.67
C GLU A 64 11.28 3.24 6.22
N LEU A 65 11.32 4.00 5.13
CA LEU A 65 12.58 4.49 4.56
C LEU A 65 13.26 5.57 5.41
N TYR A 66 12.48 6.42 6.07
CA TYR A 66 12.99 7.63 6.71
C TYR A 66 12.68 7.73 8.22
N GLY A 67 12.13 6.68 8.82
CA GLY A 67 11.85 6.62 10.26
C GLY A 67 10.74 7.56 10.74
N ARG A 68 9.78 7.90 9.86
CA ARG A 68 8.63 8.74 10.20
C ARG A 68 7.61 7.94 11.02
N VAL A 69 6.82 8.61 11.86
CA VAL A 69 5.58 8.04 12.40
C VAL A 69 4.49 8.11 11.33
N THR A 70 3.81 6.99 11.08
CA THR A 70 2.67 6.93 10.17
C THR A 70 1.51 7.77 10.70
N VAL A 71 0.85 8.50 9.79
CA VAL A 71 -0.35 9.30 10.07
C VAL A 71 -1.59 8.42 9.90
N LEU A 72 -1.63 7.63 8.83
CA LEU A 72 -2.72 6.72 8.53
C LEU A 72 -2.44 5.38 9.20
N THR A 73 -3.43 4.82 9.90
CA THR A 73 -3.31 3.52 10.59
C THR A 73 -4.55 2.68 10.34
N LEU A 74 -4.39 1.35 10.35
CA LEU A 74 -5.53 0.44 10.17
C LEU A 74 -6.55 0.56 11.30
N SER A 75 -6.12 0.84 12.53
CA SER A 75 -7.03 1.00 13.68
C SER A 75 -7.98 2.19 13.54
N ASN A 76 -7.63 3.18 12.72
CA ASN A 76 -8.42 4.41 12.51
C ASN A 76 -9.09 4.43 11.13
N SER A 77 -9.22 3.26 10.49
CA SER A 77 -9.81 3.12 9.17
C SER A 77 -11.02 2.19 9.18
N ALA A 78 -12.07 2.59 8.48
CA ALA A 78 -13.22 1.75 8.13
C ALA A 78 -13.31 1.50 6.62
N VAL A 79 -12.24 1.80 5.88
CA VAL A 79 -12.21 1.62 4.42
C VAL A 79 -12.17 0.12 4.11
N PRO A 80 -13.07 -0.38 3.24
CA PRO A 80 -13.08 -1.78 2.83
C PRO A 80 -11.84 -2.13 1.99
N GLU A 81 -11.64 -3.42 1.75
CA GLU A 81 -10.67 -3.85 0.73
C GLU A 81 -11.03 -3.30 -0.65
N THR A 82 -10.01 -3.03 -1.46
CA THR A 82 -10.14 -2.56 -2.85
C THR A 82 -10.54 -3.69 -3.80
N ASP A 83 -11.40 -3.41 -4.76
CA ASP A 83 -11.71 -4.31 -5.88
C ASP A 83 -11.20 -3.70 -7.20
N GLU A 84 -11.20 -4.50 -8.27
CA GLU A 84 -10.83 -3.95 -9.58
C GLU A 84 -11.87 -2.93 -10.03
N LEU A 85 -11.36 -1.81 -10.57
CA LEU A 85 -12.20 -0.80 -11.18
C LEU A 85 -12.85 -1.41 -12.43
N PRO A 86 -14.12 -1.06 -12.73
CA PRO A 86 -14.71 -1.41 -14.00
C PRO A 86 -13.87 -0.82 -15.13
N ASP A 87 -13.72 -1.56 -16.21
CA ASP A 87 -13.03 -1.07 -17.40
C ASP A 87 -13.81 0.14 -17.96
N ILE A 88 -13.18 1.30 -17.91
CA ILE A 88 -13.78 2.55 -18.35
C ILE A 88 -12.89 3.19 -19.40
N ASN A 89 -13.38 3.22 -20.63
CA ASN A 89 -12.79 4.03 -21.69
C ASN A 89 -13.05 5.51 -21.38
N ALA A 90 -12.27 6.08 -20.46
CA ALA A 90 -12.49 7.39 -19.85
C ALA A 90 -11.33 8.36 -20.10
N GLY A 91 -10.49 8.09 -21.10
CA GLY A 91 -9.42 9.02 -21.49
C GLY A 91 -8.15 8.90 -20.64
N TYR A 92 -7.98 7.80 -19.89
CA TYR A 92 -6.75 7.51 -19.14
C TYR A 92 -5.84 6.47 -19.80
N GLU A 93 -6.22 5.99 -21.00
CA GLU A 93 -5.54 4.93 -21.74
C GLU A 93 -4.09 5.32 -22.05
N ASP A 94 -3.85 6.59 -22.38
CA ASP A 94 -2.51 7.16 -22.62
C ASP A 94 -1.60 7.15 -21.37
N TYR A 95 -2.19 6.99 -20.17
CA TYR A 95 -1.48 6.94 -18.90
C TYR A 95 -1.37 5.52 -18.34
N MET A 96 -1.90 4.51 -19.03
CA MET A 96 -1.78 3.12 -18.62
C MET A 96 -0.38 2.59 -18.95
N TYR A 97 0.19 1.85 -18.00
CA TYR A 97 1.43 1.12 -18.25
C TYR A 97 1.20 -0.08 -19.18
N SER A 98 0.09 -0.78 -18.95
CA SER A 98 -0.32 -1.94 -19.75
C SER A 98 -1.02 -1.50 -21.03
N ASP A 99 -1.05 -2.43 -21.99
CA ASP A 99 -1.91 -2.37 -23.17
C ASP A 99 -3.32 -1.84 -22.82
N PRO A 100 -3.82 -0.77 -23.47
CA PRO A 100 -5.15 -0.23 -23.23
C PRO A 100 -6.27 -1.27 -23.31
N ASP A 101 -6.06 -2.33 -24.10
CA ASP A 101 -7.01 -3.43 -24.24
C ASP A 101 -6.97 -4.45 -23.09
N LYS A 102 -6.09 -4.25 -22.09
CA LYS A 102 -5.97 -5.12 -20.91
C LYS A 102 -6.44 -4.40 -19.64
N PRO A 103 -7.23 -5.07 -18.79
CA PRO A 103 -7.68 -4.48 -17.54
C PRO A 103 -6.50 -4.19 -16.62
N LEU A 104 -6.50 -3.01 -16.01
CA LEU A 104 -5.49 -2.65 -15.01
C LEU A 104 -5.76 -3.47 -13.73
N LEU A 105 -4.84 -4.38 -13.38
CA LEU A 105 -4.98 -5.26 -12.22
C LEU A 105 -4.26 -4.69 -11.01
N VAL A 106 -4.92 -3.81 -10.26
CA VAL A 106 -4.32 -3.08 -9.13
C VAL A 106 -4.76 -3.66 -7.79
N ALA A 107 -5.93 -4.31 -7.71
CA ALA A 107 -6.50 -4.75 -6.45
C ALA A 107 -5.61 -5.77 -5.73
N ALA A 108 -5.18 -6.83 -6.44
CA ALA A 108 -4.31 -7.85 -5.86
C ALA A 108 -2.95 -7.30 -5.35
N PRO A 109 -2.21 -6.48 -6.12
CA PRO A 109 -1.00 -5.80 -5.61
C PRO A 109 -1.27 -4.97 -4.35
N VAL A 110 -2.31 -4.13 -4.35
CA VAL A 110 -2.63 -3.24 -3.23
C VAL A 110 -3.01 -4.05 -1.99
N LYS A 111 -3.85 -5.08 -2.11
CA LYS A 111 -4.19 -5.98 -0.99
C LYS A 111 -2.94 -6.63 -0.39
N SER A 112 -2.04 -7.11 -1.25
CA SER A 112 -0.79 -7.74 -0.82
C SER A 112 0.09 -6.75 -0.05
N LEU A 113 0.21 -5.52 -0.53
CA LEU A 113 0.99 -4.46 0.12
C LEU A 113 0.39 -4.05 1.46
N ILE A 114 -0.94 -3.94 1.58
CA ILE A 114 -1.61 -3.62 2.86
C ILE A 114 -1.29 -4.70 3.91
N LEU A 115 -1.35 -5.97 3.51
CA LEU A 115 -0.98 -7.07 4.41
C LEU A 115 0.50 -7.00 4.84
N LEU A 116 1.40 -6.63 3.92
CA LEU A 116 2.82 -6.45 4.24
C LEU A 116 3.02 -5.30 5.23
N SER A 117 2.46 -4.12 4.97
CA SER A 117 2.54 -2.96 5.86
C SER A 117 1.94 -3.26 7.24
N ARG A 118 0.89 -4.08 7.31
CA ARG A 118 0.31 -4.53 8.59
C ARG A 118 1.28 -5.41 9.38
N ILE A 119 1.95 -6.35 8.73
CA ILE A 119 2.96 -7.18 9.38
C ILE A 119 4.06 -6.27 9.96
N THR A 120 4.59 -5.34 9.16
CA THR A 120 5.67 -4.45 9.63
C THR A 120 5.23 -3.51 10.76
N GLU A 121 4.02 -2.98 10.69
CA GLU A 121 3.43 -2.12 11.74
C GLU A 121 3.33 -2.84 13.10
N LEU A 122 2.85 -4.09 13.11
CA LEU A 122 2.73 -4.90 14.31
C LEU A 122 4.07 -5.11 15.00
N TYR A 123 5.08 -5.55 14.25
CA TYR A 123 6.42 -5.79 14.81
C TYR A 123 7.12 -4.50 15.24
N LYS A 124 6.94 -3.38 14.53
CA LYS A 124 7.45 -2.06 14.98
C LYS A 124 6.86 -1.67 16.32
N ARG A 125 5.55 -1.86 16.51
CA ARG A 125 4.87 -1.56 17.78
C ARG A 125 5.40 -2.45 18.91
N GLU A 126 5.51 -3.75 18.68
CA GLU A 126 6.02 -4.70 19.69
C GLU A 126 7.48 -4.41 20.07
N ASN A 127 8.33 -4.09 19.08
CA ASN A 127 9.75 -3.78 19.29
C ASN A 127 9.99 -2.60 20.24
N THR A 128 9.08 -1.64 20.33
CA THR A 128 9.19 -0.52 21.29
C THR A 128 9.20 -0.97 22.75
N GLN A 129 8.65 -2.14 23.05
CA GLN A 129 8.51 -2.66 24.41
C GLN A 129 9.63 -3.64 24.81
N LEU A 130 10.44 -4.10 23.84
CA LEU A 130 11.47 -5.12 24.05
C LEU A 130 12.76 -4.51 24.62
N LYS A 131 13.27 -5.09 25.71
CA LYS A 131 14.41 -4.52 26.45
C LYS A 131 15.70 -5.30 26.22
N THR A 132 15.60 -6.60 26.04
CA THR A 132 16.77 -7.49 25.92
C THR A 132 17.09 -7.83 24.47
N THR A 133 18.35 -8.13 24.19
CA THR A 133 18.78 -8.61 22.87
C THR A 133 18.09 -9.92 22.47
N SER A 134 17.85 -10.81 23.44
CA SER A 134 17.18 -12.09 23.18
C SER A 134 15.73 -11.90 22.75
N GLU A 135 14.99 -10.98 23.38
CA GLU A 135 13.61 -10.66 22.99
C GLU A 135 13.55 -10.08 21.58
N LYS A 136 14.45 -9.14 21.26
CA LYS A 136 14.55 -8.55 19.92
C LYS A 136 14.90 -9.60 18.86
N MET A 137 15.79 -10.53 19.17
CA MET A 137 16.16 -11.62 18.26
C MET A 137 14.98 -12.57 17.99
N ASN A 138 14.19 -12.89 19.03
CA ASN A 138 12.99 -13.70 18.87
C ASN A 138 11.92 -12.98 18.02
N ALA A 139 11.71 -11.69 18.26
CA ALA A 139 10.78 -10.88 17.48
C ALA A 139 11.21 -10.79 16.00
N LEU A 140 12.50 -10.59 15.73
CA LEU A 140 13.06 -10.59 14.37
C LEU A 140 12.85 -11.95 13.67
N SER A 141 13.07 -13.05 14.40
CA SER A 141 12.83 -14.39 13.86
C SER A 141 11.36 -14.61 13.52
N ALA A 142 10.44 -14.13 14.36
CA ALA A 142 9.00 -14.23 14.13
C ALA A 142 8.57 -13.36 12.94
N LEU A 143 9.07 -12.13 12.83
CA LEU A 143 8.87 -11.25 11.68
C LEU A 143 9.31 -11.93 10.38
N ASN A 144 10.51 -12.51 10.36
CA ASN A 144 11.01 -13.20 9.18
C ASN A 144 10.11 -14.39 8.78
N ILE A 145 9.59 -15.16 9.75
CA ILE A 145 8.63 -16.24 9.47
C ILE A 145 7.35 -15.69 8.81
N ASP A 146 6.80 -14.60 9.33
CA ASP A 146 5.57 -14.01 8.79
C ASP A 146 5.79 -13.37 7.42
N LEU A 147 6.96 -12.77 7.17
CA LEU A 147 7.36 -12.29 5.83
C LEU A 147 7.46 -13.44 4.82
N GLN A 148 7.98 -14.61 5.22
CA GLN A 148 8.02 -15.78 4.35
C GLN A 148 6.62 -16.35 4.06
N LYS A 149 5.73 -16.35 5.07
CA LYS A 149 4.33 -16.73 4.87
C LYS A 149 3.62 -15.78 3.91
N TRP A 150 3.82 -14.48 4.09
CA TRP A 150 3.29 -13.45 3.19
C TRP A 150 3.78 -13.69 1.75
N ARG A 151 5.09 -13.89 1.57
CA ARG A 151 5.69 -14.17 0.25
C ARG A 151 5.07 -15.41 -0.41
N SER A 152 4.79 -16.44 0.38
CA SER A 152 4.19 -17.70 -0.08
C SER A 152 2.69 -17.58 -0.36
N SER A 153 2.02 -16.56 0.16
CA SER A 153 0.59 -16.30 -0.05
C SER A 153 0.29 -15.46 -1.29
N LEU A 154 1.32 -14.94 -1.95
CA LEU A 154 1.16 -14.09 -3.14
C LEU A 154 0.56 -14.88 -4.31
N PRO A 155 -0.40 -14.28 -5.05
CA PRO A 155 -0.86 -14.80 -6.33
C PRO A 155 0.26 -14.98 -7.34
N ASP A 156 0.13 -15.97 -8.24
CA ASP A 156 1.17 -16.34 -9.22
C ASP A 156 1.70 -15.15 -10.03
N ASN A 157 0.82 -14.22 -10.43
CA ASN A 157 1.17 -13.03 -11.20
C ASN A 157 1.98 -11.98 -10.41
N LEU A 158 2.03 -12.08 -9.08
CA LEU A 158 2.85 -11.23 -8.21
C LEU A 158 4.11 -11.94 -7.71
N THR A 159 4.24 -13.25 -7.92
CA THR A 159 5.42 -14.01 -7.48
C THR A 159 6.65 -13.69 -8.31
N TRP A 160 7.82 -13.82 -7.69
CA TRP A 160 9.09 -13.65 -8.39
C TRP A 160 10.16 -14.58 -7.84
N THR A 161 11.11 -14.90 -8.72
CA THR A 161 12.32 -15.67 -8.44
C THR A 161 13.53 -14.93 -9.00
N SER A 162 14.72 -15.31 -8.55
CA SER A 162 15.96 -14.74 -9.10
C SER A 162 16.06 -14.91 -10.62
N LYS A 163 15.49 -16.00 -11.18
CA LYS A 163 15.46 -16.22 -12.62
C LYS A 163 14.51 -15.25 -13.31
N THR A 164 13.29 -15.11 -12.80
CA THR A 164 12.30 -14.22 -13.41
C THR A 164 12.80 -12.78 -13.40
N LEU A 165 13.38 -12.30 -12.29
CA LEU A 165 13.93 -10.94 -12.20
C LEU A 165 15.05 -10.65 -13.21
N ILE A 166 15.89 -11.64 -13.55
CA ILE A 166 16.96 -11.48 -14.55
C ILE A 166 16.40 -11.44 -15.97
N THR A 167 15.29 -12.13 -16.21
CA THR A 167 14.67 -12.25 -17.54
C THR A 167 13.59 -11.21 -17.82
N VAL A 168 13.15 -10.46 -16.81
CA VAL A 168 12.12 -9.43 -16.95
C VAL A 168 12.70 -8.25 -17.73
N ASN A 169 12.17 -8.06 -18.95
CA ASN A 169 12.49 -6.92 -19.80
C ASN A 169 11.44 -5.81 -19.71
N ASP A 170 10.30 -6.08 -19.09
CA ASP A 170 9.15 -5.19 -18.96
C ASP A 170 8.79 -5.04 -17.48
N PHE A 171 9.01 -3.84 -16.93
CA PHE A 171 9.00 -3.60 -15.50
C PHE A 171 7.70 -2.91 -15.07
N ASP A 172 6.61 -3.69 -15.01
CA ASP A 172 5.32 -3.17 -14.58
C ASP A 172 5.46 -2.56 -13.18
N PRO A 173 5.27 -1.23 -13.02
CA PRO A 173 5.44 -0.55 -11.76
C PRO A 173 4.44 -1.04 -10.71
N THR A 174 3.26 -1.50 -11.12
CA THR A 174 2.21 -2.04 -10.23
C THR A 174 2.68 -3.31 -9.54
N ILE A 175 3.35 -4.19 -10.29
CA ILE A 175 3.88 -5.46 -9.78
C ILE A 175 5.20 -5.21 -9.06
N SER A 176 6.08 -4.45 -9.69
CA SER A 176 7.45 -4.26 -9.20
C SER A 176 7.52 -3.52 -7.88
N PHE A 177 6.56 -2.63 -7.61
CA PHE A 177 6.43 -1.97 -6.32
C PHE A 177 6.19 -2.99 -5.17
N VAL A 178 5.47 -4.08 -5.41
CA VAL A 178 5.30 -5.19 -4.45
C VAL A 178 6.65 -5.82 -4.10
N TRP A 179 7.50 -6.03 -5.10
CA TRP A 179 8.81 -6.64 -4.91
C TRP A 179 9.76 -5.74 -4.13
N TYR A 180 9.81 -4.44 -4.48
CA TYR A 180 10.64 -3.47 -3.76
C TYR A 180 10.22 -3.35 -2.31
N HIS A 181 8.92 -3.24 -2.04
CA HIS A 181 8.43 -3.07 -0.67
C HIS A 181 8.76 -4.30 0.21
N TYR A 182 8.69 -5.51 -0.35
CA TYR A 182 9.13 -6.71 0.37
C TYR A 182 10.61 -6.67 0.73
N TYR A 183 11.48 -6.23 -0.17
CA TYR A 183 12.92 -6.23 0.10
C TYR A 183 13.34 -5.10 1.04
N ASP A 184 12.71 -3.93 0.95
CA ASP A 184 12.92 -2.86 1.92
C ASP A 184 12.50 -3.27 3.33
N THR A 185 11.50 -4.15 3.46
CA THR A 185 11.01 -4.63 4.77
C THR A 185 11.76 -5.86 5.29
N ALA A 186 12.29 -6.72 4.42
CA ALA A 186 12.98 -7.96 4.80
C ALA A 186 14.46 -7.78 5.18
N PHE A 187 15.08 -6.64 4.85
CA PHE A 187 16.52 -6.39 5.07
C PHE A 187 16.84 -5.26 6.07
N VAL A 188 15.86 -4.84 6.87
CA VAL A 188 16.03 -3.95 8.04
C VAL A 188 16.26 -4.77 9.30
#